data_AF-A0A951A0Z7-F1
#
_entry.id   AF-A0A951A0Z7-F1
#
_cell.length_a   1.000
_cell.length_b   1.000
_cell.length_c   1.000
_cell.angle_alpha   90.00
_cell.angle_beta   90.00
_cell.angle_gamma   90.00
#
_symmetry.space_group_name_H-M   'P 1'
#
loop_
_entity.id
_entity.type
_entity.pdbx_description
1 polymer ?
#
loop_
_entity_poly.entity_id
_entity_poly.type
_entity_poly.pdbx_seq_one_letter_code
_entity_poly.pdbx_strand_id
1 'polypeptide(L)'
;EKIGDRSILKTRRFGYDGKGQVRIEKGAKLAATWQTIGEAPAILEGFVDFRREVSVVAARGADGAFTAFDLCENEHRDHILARTTVPAEVAPRSARAAVEIARLTAEALQVIGVFAVEMFVCETRGHETLLVNEIAPRVHNTGHWTIEGAETSQFAQHVRAICGWPLGSARRLAPRVEMENLIGARAQDWSCLVAEEGAHLHLYGKDVAAPGRKMGHVTRLFRTKESPRRESGEGLEAPALPPTIR
;
A
#
# COMPACT_ATOMS: atom_id res chain seq x y z
N GLU A 1 1.34 -26.21 -22.81
CA GLU A 1 2.10 -27.25 -22.08
C GLU A 1 2.95 -26.71 -20.92
N LYS A 2 3.88 -25.76 -21.11
CA LYS A 2 4.79 -25.33 -20.02
C LYS A 2 4.17 -24.54 -18.85
N ILE A 3 3.11 -23.78 -19.07
CA ILE A 3 2.50 -22.86 -18.06
C ILE A 3 1.24 -23.46 -17.38
N GLY A 4 0.71 -24.56 -17.91
CA GLY A 4 -0.54 -25.18 -17.45
C GLY A 4 -1.81 -24.58 -18.05
N ASP A 5 -2.96 -25.17 -17.71
CA ASP A 5 -4.27 -24.86 -18.30
C ASP A 5 -4.97 -23.64 -17.66
N ARG A 6 -4.44 -23.16 -16.53
CA ARG A 6 -4.90 -21.95 -15.84
C ARG A 6 -3.79 -20.92 -15.88
N SER A 7 -4.06 -19.79 -16.53
CA SER A 7 -3.05 -18.76 -16.76
C SER A 7 -3.68 -17.37 -16.86
N ILE A 8 -2.85 -16.35 -16.81
CA ILE A 8 -3.25 -14.96 -17.04
C ILE A 8 -2.41 -14.45 -18.21
N LEU A 9 -3.10 -13.93 -19.23
CA LEU A 9 -2.47 -13.23 -20.35
C LEU A 9 -2.53 -11.74 -20.06
N LYS A 10 -1.38 -11.07 -20.00
CA LYS A 10 -1.25 -9.64 -19.68
C LYS A 10 -0.53 -8.90 -20.81
N THR A 11 -1.04 -7.75 -21.23
CA THR A 11 -0.33 -6.84 -22.13
C THR A 11 0.95 -6.35 -21.46
N ARG A 12 2.06 -6.29 -22.21
CA ARG A 12 3.38 -5.91 -21.68
C ARG A 12 3.49 -4.44 -21.26
N ARG A 13 2.56 -3.60 -21.72
CA ARG A 13 2.57 -2.15 -21.51
C ARG A 13 1.16 -1.65 -21.29
N PHE A 14 1.05 -0.57 -20.51
CA PHE A 14 -0.19 0.18 -20.28
C PHE A 14 -1.33 -0.61 -19.61
N GLY A 15 -1.05 -1.77 -19.03
CA GLY A 15 -1.97 -2.45 -18.14
C GLY A 15 -2.05 -1.73 -16.79
N TYR A 16 -3.24 -1.57 -16.24
CA TYR A 16 -3.50 -1.00 -14.91
C TYR A 16 -4.91 -1.36 -14.45
N ASP A 17 -5.13 -1.52 -13.14
CA ASP A 17 -6.45 -1.78 -12.54
C ASP A 17 -7.23 -2.89 -13.29
N GLY A 18 -6.53 -3.98 -13.66
CA GLY A 18 -7.09 -5.12 -14.40
C GLY A 18 -7.31 -4.92 -15.91
N LYS A 19 -7.06 -3.73 -16.45
CA LYS A 19 -7.10 -3.51 -17.90
C LYS A 19 -5.88 -4.12 -18.58
N GLY A 20 -6.09 -4.64 -19.79
CA GLY A 20 -5.04 -5.28 -20.57
C GLY A 20 -4.67 -6.67 -20.05
N GLN A 21 -5.52 -7.32 -19.25
CA GLN A 21 -5.32 -8.69 -18.86
C GLN A 21 -6.59 -9.53 -18.97
N VAL A 22 -6.41 -10.82 -19.19
CA VAL A 22 -7.50 -11.79 -19.29
C VAL A 22 -7.08 -13.11 -18.69
N ARG A 23 -7.99 -13.70 -17.90
CA ARG A 23 -7.80 -15.01 -17.31
C ARG A 23 -8.14 -16.09 -18.34
N ILE A 24 -7.25 -17.07 -18.46
CA ILE A 24 -7.38 -18.25 -19.31
C ILE A 24 -7.72 -19.43 -18.40
N GLU A 25 -8.86 -20.04 -18.68
CA GLU A 25 -9.31 -21.28 -18.05
C GLU A 25 -9.13 -22.47 -19.00
N LYS A 26 -9.24 -23.68 -18.44
CA LYS A 26 -9.16 -24.91 -19.22
C LYS A 26 -10.22 -24.91 -20.33
N GLY A 27 -9.78 -25.16 -21.57
CA GLY A 27 -10.65 -25.19 -22.75
C GLY A 27 -10.93 -23.81 -23.37
N ALA A 28 -10.29 -22.74 -22.90
CA ALA A 28 -10.41 -21.42 -23.50
C ALA A 28 -9.96 -21.39 -24.98
N LYS A 29 -10.67 -20.61 -25.80
CA LYS A 29 -10.30 -20.34 -27.19
C LYS A 29 -9.18 -19.30 -27.25
N LEU A 30 -7.93 -19.75 -27.20
CA LEU A 30 -6.75 -18.89 -27.04
C LEU A 30 -6.67 -17.71 -28.02
N ALA A 31 -7.00 -17.92 -29.30
CA ALA A 31 -7.01 -16.85 -30.30
C ALA A 31 -8.03 -15.75 -29.97
N ALA A 32 -9.25 -16.14 -29.57
CA ALA A 32 -10.27 -15.20 -29.15
C ALA A 32 -9.87 -14.49 -27.84
N THR A 33 -9.21 -15.19 -26.91
CA THR A 33 -8.68 -14.57 -25.69
C THR A 33 -7.60 -13.54 -25.96
N TRP A 34 -6.74 -13.75 -26.95
CA TRP A 34 -5.72 -12.77 -27.33
C TRP A 34 -6.35 -11.53 -28.00
N GLN A 35 -7.43 -11.73 -28.77
CA GLN A 35 -8.21 -10.64 -29.36
C GLN A 35 -8.85 -9.71 -28.34
N THR A 36 -9.28 -10.21 -27.18
CA THR A 36 -9.90 -9.35 -26.15
C THR A 36 -8.93 -8.34 -25.56
N ILE A 37 -7.62 -8.59 -25.64
CA ILE A 37 -6.56 -7.65 -25.25
C ILE A 37 -5.97 -6.91 -26.46
N GLY A 38 -6.66 -6.92 -27.60
CA GLY A 38 -6.29 -6.21 -28.82
C GLY A 38 -5.11 -6.81 -29.56
N GLU A 39 -4.83 -8.11 -29.36
CA GLU A 39 -3.69 -8.81 -29.97
C GLU A 39 -2.33 -8.15 -29.68
N ALA A 40 -2.27 -7.32 -28.63
CA ALA A 40 -1.06 -6.61 -28.26
C ALA A 40 0.04 -7.57 -27.76
N PRO A 41 1.32 -7.16 -27.82
CA PRO A 41 2.40 -7.92 -27.22
C PRO A 41 2.12 -8.22 -25.74
N ALA A 42 2.09 -9.51 -25.40
CA ALA A 42 1.62 -10.00 -24.11
C ALA A 42 2.59 -11.00 -23.47
N ILE A 43 2.46 -11.19 -22.16
CA ILE A 43 3.13 -12.23 -21.38
C ILE A 43 2.04 -13.18 -20.86
N LEU A 44 2.32 -14.48 -20.91
CA LEU A 44 1.48 -15.51 -20.33
C LEU A 44 2.10 -15.99 -19.02
N GLU A 45 1.39 -15.81 -17.93
CA GLU A 45 1.81 -16.19 -16.59
C GLU A 45 0.95 -17.34 -16.06
N GLY A 46 1.55 -18.26 -15.31
CA GLY A 46 0.79 -19.30 -14.63
C GLY A 46 -0.15 -18.70 -13.59
N PHE A 47 -1.34 -19.29 -13.41
CA PHE A 47 -2.23 -18.83 -12.36
C PHE A 47 -1.59 -19.12 -10.98
N VAL A 48 -1.44 -18.08 -10.17
CA VAL A 48 -0.91 -18.19 -8.82
C VAL A 48 -2.06 -18.40 -7.83
N ASP A 49 -2.04 -19.52 -7.11
CA ASP A 49 -2.98 -19.80 -6.02
C ASP A 49 -2.44 -19.21 -4.72
N PHE A 50 -2.75 -17.93 -4.49
CA PHE A 50 -2.28 -17.16 -3.34
C PHE A 50 -3.35 -17.03 -2.25
N ARG A 51 -2.90 -16.89 -1.01
CA ARG A 51 -3.76 -16.62 0.16
C ARG A 51 -3.96 -15.13 0.39
N ARG A 52 -2.93 -14.33 0.13
CA ARG A 52 -2.94 -12.88 0.36
C ARG A 52 -2.15 -12.18 -0.74
N GLU A 53 -2.58 -10.97 -1.06
CA GLU A 53 -1.76 -10.02 -1.79
C GLU A 53 -1.12 -9.08 -0.78
N VAL A 54 0.18 -8.85 -0.90
CA VAL A 54 0.92 -8.00 0.03
C VAL A 54 1.81 -7.05 -0.75
N SER A 55 2.21 -5.94 -0.13
CA SER A 55 3.19 -5.05 -0.75
C SER A 55 4.12 -4.44 0.28
N VAL A 56 5.38 -4.26 -0.10
CA VAL A 56 6.32 -3.40 0.62
C VAL A 56 6.48 -2.11 -0.16
N VAL A 57 6.23 -0.98 0.50
CA VAL A 57 6.65 0.34 0.02
C VAL A 57 7.97 0.66 0.70
N ALA A 58 8.95 1.13 -0.06
CA ALA A 58 10.26 1.47 0.46
C ALA A 58 10.84 2.69 -0.26
N ALA A 59 11.81 3.34 0.38
CA ALA A 59 12.59 4.41 -0.20
C ALA A 59 14.07 4.07 -0.20
N ARG A 60 14.77 4.48 -1.26
CA ARG A 60 16.22 4.40 -1.38
C ARG A 60 16.80 5.76 -1.78
N GLY A 61 17.77 6.25 -0.99
CA GLY A 61 18.52 7.47 -1.27
C GLY A 61 19.64 7.25 -2.29
N ALA A 62 20.13 8.34 -2.89
CA ALA A 62 21.28 8.30 -3.80
C ALA A 62 22.59 7.86 -3.11
N ASP A 63 22.67 8.03 -1.79
CA ASP A 63 23.73 7.56 -0.91
C ASP A 63 23.62 6.05 -0.57
N GLY A 64 22.59 5.37 -1.07
CA GLY A 64 22.31 3.97 -0.79
C GLY A 64 21.54 3.72 0.51
N ALA A 65 21.18 4.76 1.27
CA ALA A 65 20.32 4.61 2.44
C ALA A 65 18.98 3.97 2.03
N PHE A 66 18.48 3.05 2.85
CA PHE A 66 17.26 2.30 2.58
C PHE A 66 16.33 2.33 3.80
N THR A 67 15.04 2.52 3.55
CA THR A 67 14.00 2.43 4.58
C THR A 67 12.76 1.79 3.99
N ALA A 68 12.13 0.88 4.72
CA ALA A 68 10.93 0.18 4.29
C ALA A 68 9.81 0.40 5.30
N PHE A 69 8.60 0.59 4.79
CA PHE A 69 7.39 0.60 5.60
C PHE A 69 6.98 -0.84 5.97
N ASP A 70 6.16 -0.96 7.01
CA ASP A 70 5.56 -2.24 7.42
C ASP A 70 4.84 -2.92 6.24
N LEU A 71 4.94 -4.25 6.17
CA LEU A 71 4.29 -5.04 5.13
C LEU A 71 2.78 -4.79 5.13
N CYS A 72 2.26 -4.42 3.97
CA CYS A 72 0.85 -4.16 3.75
C CYS A 72 0.16 -5.43 3.26
N GLU A 73 -1.04 -5.73 3.76
CA GLU A 73 -1.98 -6.69 3.15
C GLU A 73 -3.00 -5.93 2.32
N ASN A 74 -3.20 -6.36 1.07
CA ASN A 74 -3.96 -5.64 0.07
C ASN A 74 -5.14 -6.49 -0.41
N GLU A 75 -6.33 -5.90 -0.39
CA GLU A 75 -7.53 -6.52 -0.93
C GLU A 75 -7.93 -5.78 -2.21
N HIS A 76 -7.92 -6.50 -3.34
CA HIS A 76 -8.41 -6.02 -4.62
C HIS A 76 -9.84 -6.49 -4.86
N ARG A 77 -10.71 -5.60 -5.33
CA ARG A 77 -12.06 -5.91 -5.83
C ARG A 77 -12.15 -5.43 -7.26
N ASP A 78 -12.60 -6.31 -8.15
CA ASP A 78 -12.65 -6.02 -9.60
C ASP A 78 -11.31 -5.48 -10.14
N HIS A 79 -10.20 -6.05 -9.65
CA HIS A 79 -8.82 -5.65 -9.96
C HIS A 79 -8.41 -4.24 -9.52
N ILE A 80 -9.19 -3.59 -8.67
CA ILE A 80 -8.90 -2.27 -8.10
C ILE A 80 -8.62 -2.44 -6.60
N LEU A 81 -7.54 -1.81 -6.11
CA LEU A 81 -7.23 -1.84 -4.67
C LEU A 81 -8.39 -1.23 -3.88
N ALA A 82 -9.05 -2.04 -3.06
CA ALA A 82 -10.15 -1.62 -2.22
C ALA A 82 -9.67 -1.24 -0.82
N ARG A 83 -8.79 -2.06 -0.23
CA ARG A 83 -8.31 -1.90 1.15
C ARG A 83 -6.84 -2.29 1.28
N THR A 84 -6.12 -1.57 2.13
CA THR A 84 -4.81 -1.95 2.64
C THR A 84 -4.87 -2.01 4.17
N THR A 85 -4.40 -3.11 4.77
CA THR A 85 -4.29 -3.30 6.23
C THR A 85 -2.82 -3.42 6.62
N VAL A 86 -2.42 -2.78 7.72
CA VAL A 86 -1.04 -2.76 8.22
C VAL A 86 -1.00 -2.99 9.74
N PRO A 87 -0.21 -3.96 10.24
CA PRO A 87 0.66 -4.85 9.49
C PRO A 87 -0.15 -5.97 8.81
N ALA A 88 0.42 -6.57 7.76
CA ALA A 88 -0.13 -7.78 7.14
C ALA A 88 -0.15 -8.96 8.12
N GLU A 89 -1.19 -9.79 8.07
CA GLU A 89 -1.30 -10.99 8.91
C GLU A 89 -0.58 -12.18 8.25
N VAL A 90 0.75 -12.16 8.31
CA VAL A 90 1.64 -13.20 7.77
C VAL A 90 2.64 -13.69 8.81
N ALA A 91 3.31 -14.80 8.55
CA ALA A 91 4.38 -15.27 9.42
C ALA A 91 5.51 -14.22 9.52
N PRO A 92 6.13 -14.00 10.70
CA PRO A 92 7.20 -13.01 10.86
C PRO A 92 8.39 -13.21 9.92
N ARG A 93 8.66 -14.46 9.51
CA ARG A 93 9.70 -14.77 8.51
C ARG A 93 9.35 -14.21 7.13
N SER A 94 8.08 -14.27 6.74
CA SER A 94 7.58 -13.80 5.45
C SER A 94 7.58 -12.28 5.41
N ALA A 95 7.19 -11.63 6.51
CA ALA A 95 7.31 -10.18 6.65
C ALA A 95 8.76 -9.70 6.44
N ARG A 96 9.74 -10.35 7.09
CA ARG A 96 11.16 -10.02 6.89
C ARG A 96 11.64 -10.31 5.46
N ALA A 97 11.25 -11.45 4.90
CA ALA A 97 11.62 -11.82 3.53
C ALA A 97 11.05 -10.83 2.50
N ALA A 98 9.83 -10.32 2.70
CA ALA A 98 9.23 -9.33 1.83
C ALA A 98 10.02 -8.00 1.81
N VAL A 99 10.46 -7.53 2.99
CA VAL A 99 11.32 -6.34 3.09
C VAL A 99 12.68 -6.56 2.43
N GLU A 100 13.26 -7.75 2.61
CA GLU A 100 14.52 -8.12 1.96
C GLU A 100 14.40 -8.18 0.44
N ILE A 101 13.31 -8.73 -0.10
CA ILE A 101 13.00 -8.70 -1.53
C ILE A 101 12.94 -7.26 -2.04
N ALA A 102 12.31 -6.35 -1.29
CA ALA A 102 12.25 -4.94 -1.68
C ALA A 102 13.64 -4.30 -1.69
N ARG A 103 14.49 -4.57 -0.70
CA ARG A 103 15.87 -4.08 -0.64
C ARG A 103 16.70 -4.57 -1.84
N LEU A 104 16.69 -5.88 -2.11
CA LEU A 104 17.38 -6.48 -3.25
C LEU A 104 16.87 -5.93 -4.59
N THR A 105 15.56 -5.70 -4.69
CA THR A 105 14.95 -5.07 -5.87
C THR A 105 15.46 -3.65 -6.09
N ALA A 106 15.52 -2.84 -5.03
CA ALA A 106 16.03 -1.47 -5.10
C ALA A 106 17.49 -1.42 -5.54
N GLU A 107 18.31 -2.34 -5.04
CA GLU A 107 19.72 -2.47 -5.39
C GLU A 107 19.92 -2.92 -6.84
N ALA A 108 19.21 -3.97 -7.27
CA ALA A 108 19.31 -4.50 -8.63
C ALA A 108 18.85 -3.48 -9.68
N LEU A 109 17.80 -2.72 -9.39
CA LEU A 109 17.25 -1.70 -10.28
C LEU A 109 17.86 -0.30 -10.07
N GLN A 110 18.77 -0.14 -9.11
CA GLN A 110 19.40 1.14 -8.75
C GLN A 110 18.37 2.26 -8.50
N VAL A 111 17.28 1.93 -7.80
CA VAL A 111 16.19 2.88 -7.53
C VAL A 111 16.71 4.05 -6.67
N ILE A 112 16.31 5.26 -7.04
CA ILE A 112 16.41 6.47 -6.22
C ILE A 112 14.99 7.03 -6.09
N GLY A 113 14.53 7.26 -4.86
CA GLY A 113 13.16 7.64 -4.58
C GLY A 113 12.39 6.55 -3.86
N VAL A 114 11.08 6.53 -4.07
CA VAL A 114 10.14 5.56 -3.48
C VAL A 114 9.67 4.60 -4.55
N PHE A 115 9.51 3.35 -4.16
CA PHE A 115 8.97 2.29 -4.99
C PHE A 115 8.11 1.34 -4.15
N ALA A 116 7.30 0.55 -4.83
CA ALA A 116 6.57 -0.55 -4.22
C ALA A 116 6.89 -1.86 -4.94
N VAL A 117 6.94 -2.93 -4.15
CA VAL A 117 6.98 -4.30 -4.65
C VAL A 117 5.70 -4.99 -4.20
N GLU A 118 4.87 -5.38 -5.17
CA GLU A 118 3.69 -6.19 -4.92
C GLU A 118 4.05 -7.67 -5.01
N MET A 119 3.51 -8.45 -4.08
CA MET A 119 3.80 -9.87 -3.92
C MET A 119 2.52 -10.64 -3.61
N PHE A 120 2.55 -11.91 -3.99
CA PHE A 120 1.60 -12.91 -3.55
C PHE A 120 2.19 -13.73 -2.42
N VAL A 121 1.42 -13.95 -1.36
CA VAL A 121 1.71 -14.93 -0.32
C VAL A 121 1.03 -16.23 -0.71
N CYS A 122 1.81 -17.21 -1.15
CA CYS A 122 1.34 -18.56 -1.41
C CYS A 122 1.51 -19.41 -0.16
N GLU A 123 0.64 -20.38 0.07
CA GLU A 123 0.75 -21.28 1.22
C GLU A 123 0.65 -22.73 0.78
N THR A 124 1.70 -23.50 1.06
CA THR A 124 1.72 -24.94 0.79
C THR A 124 2.03 -25.70 2.08
N ARG A 125 1.11 -26.58 2.51
CA ARG A 125 1.26 -27.41 3.71
C ARG A 125 1.62 -26.58 4.97
N GLY A 126 1.05 -25.39 5.15
CA GLY A 126 1.34 -24.50 6.27
C GLY A 126 2.62 -23.66 6.12
N HIS A 127 3.28 -23.72 4.97
CA HIS A 127 4.47 -22.93 4.67
C HIS A 127 4.15 -21.81 3.68
N GLU A 128 4.31 -20.57 4.14
CA GLU A 128 4.26 -19.38 3.30
C GLU A 128 5.49 -19.25 2.39
N THR A 129 5.26 -18.92 1.13
CA THR A 129 6.26 -18.46 0.15
C THR A 129 5.79 -17.16 -0.49
N LEU A 130 6.74 -16.34 -0.95
CA LEU A 130 6.47 -15.06 -1.61
C LEU A 130 6.79 -15.16 -3.09
N LEU A 131 5.90 -14.64 -3.93
CA LEU A 131 6.11 -14.46 -5.36
C LEU A 131 5.92 -12.99 -5.70
N VAL A 132 6.92 -12.36 -6.33
CA VAL A 132 6.79 -10.98 -6.81
C VAL A 132 5.81 -10.95 -7.99
N ASN A 133 4.80 -10.09 -7.90
CA ASN A 133 3.83 -9.83 -8.97
C ASN A 133 4.32 -8.69 -9.85
N GLU A 134 4.53 -7.50 -9.26
CA GLU A 134 4.97 -6.32 -10.00
C GLU A 134 5.76 -5.34 -9.13
N ILE A 135 6.43 -4.39 -9.79
CA ILE A 135 7.24 -3.34 -9.17
C ILE A 135 6.79 -2.00 -9.74
N ALA A 136 6.44 -1.06 -8.85
CA ALA A 136 6.08 0.31 -9.21
C ALA A 136 7.17 1.28 -8.74
N PRO A 137 7.99 1.87 -9.63
CA PRO A 137 9.09 2.78 -9.29
C PRO A 137 8.59 4.20 -8.99
N ARG A 138 7.57 4.30 -8.12
CA ARG A 138 6.92 5.54 -7.70
C ARG A 138 6.24 5.33 -6.34
N VAL A 139 5.74 6.41 -5.76
CA VAL A 139 4.73 6.33 -4.70
C VAL A 139 3.55 5.45 -5.16
N HIS A 140 2.99 4.71 -4.22
CA HIS A 140 2.04 3.64 -4.49
C HIS A 140 0.75 3.79 -3.69
N ASN A 141 -0.36 3.32 -4.25
CA ASN A 141 -1.69 3.43 -3.64
C ASN A 141 -1.74 2.70 -2.29
N THR A 142 -1.14 1.51 -2.23
CA THR A 142 -1.01 0.72 -0.99
C THR A 142 -0.14 1.40 0.08
N GLY A 143 0.57 2.47 -0.24
CA GLY A 143 1.34 3.27 0.72
C GLY A 143 0.61 4.50 1.23
N HIS A 144 -0.63 4.80 0.78
CA HIS A 144 -1.30 6.05 1.18
C HIS A 144 -1.58 6.14 2.68
N TRP A 145 -1.73 4.99 3.36
CA TRP A 145 -1.82 4.94 4.82
C TRP A 145 -0.67 5.64 5.54
N THR A 146 0.50 5.77 4.91
CA THR A 146 1.70 6.36 5.52
C THR A 146 1.56 7.86 5.77
N ILE A 147 0.55 8.54 5.20
CA ILE A 147 0.33 9.98 5.45
C ILE A 147 0.01 10.21 6.93
N GLU A 148 -0.91 9.42 7.50
CA GLU A 148 -1.27 9.50 8.93
C GLU A 148 -0.68 8.38 9.79
N GLY A 149 -0.43 7.23 9.19
CA GLY A 149 -0.09 6.02 9.90
C GLY A 149 1.41 5.81 10.14
N ALA A 150 2.29 6.62 9.55
CA ALA A 150 3.74 6.53 9.72
C ALA A 150 4.37 7.88 10.08
N GLU A 151 5.56 7.86 10.69
CA GLU A 151 6.29 9.09 11.03
C GLU A 151 6.65 9.94 9.81
N THR A 152 6.99 9.31 8.69
CA THR A 152 7.27 9.99 7.43
C THR A 152 6.45 9.35 6.34
N SER A 153 5.61 10.13 5.66
CA SER A 153 4.80 9.60 4.56
C SER A 153 5.68 9.18 3.38
N GLN A 154 5.19 8.24 2.56
CA GLN A 154 5.89 7.85 1.33
C GLN A 154 6.17 9.05 0.40
N PHE A 155 5.33 10.08 0.41
CA PHE A 155 5.52 11.27 -0.40
C PHE A 155 6.69 12.11 0.13
N ALA A 156 6.75 12.31 1.45
CA ALA A 156 7.87 12.99 2.09
C ALA A 156 9.18 12.18 1.95
N GLN A 157 9.12 10.85 2.02
CA GLN A 157 10.27 9.98 1.75
C GLN A 157 10.75 10.11 0.31
N HIS A 158 9.82 10.16 -0.66
CA HIS A 158 10.18 10.33 -2.06
C HIS A 158 10.96 11.63 -2.28
N VAL A 159 10.46 12.75 -1.76
CA VAL A 159 11.13 14.06 -1.83
C VAL A 159 12.50 13.99 -1.17
N ARG A 160 12.61 13.45 0.05
CA ARG A 160 13.90 13.30 0.75
C ARG A 160 14.92 12.54 -0.09
N ALA A 161 14.52 11.38 -0.63
CA ALA A 161 15.38 10.51 -1.41
C ALA A 161 15.90 11.20 -2.69
N ILE A 162 15.02 11.87 -3.46
CA ILE A 162 15.41 12.52 -4.72
C ILE A 162 16.19 13.83 -4.50
N CYS A 163 15.99 14.50 -3.36
CA CYS A 163 16.73 15.70 -2.99
C CYS A 163 18.05 15.40 -2.25
N GLY A 164 18.39 14.12 -2.01
CA GLY A 164 19.59 13.73 -1.29
C GLY A 164 19.58 14.07 0.21
N TRP A 165 18.39 14.21 0.81
CA TRP A 165 18.25 14.41 2.25
C TRP A 165 18.26 13.08 3.00
N PRO A 166 18.62 13.05 4.29
CA PRO A 166 18.46 11.88 5.12
C PRO A 166 17.00 11.38 5.08
N LEU A 167 16.84 10.08 4.81
CA LEU A 167 15.55 9.43 4.85
C LEU A 167 14.95 9.56 6.25
N GLY A 168 13.63 9.77 6.30
CA GLY A 168 12.90 9.77 7.55
C GLY A 168 12.67 8.35 8.08
N SER A 169 12.16 8.28 9.30
CA SER A 169 11.73 7.00 9.87
C SER A 169 10.42 6.55 9.22
N ALA A 170 10.36 5.26 8.87
CA ALA A 170 9.17 4.58 8.36
C ALA A 170 8.31 3.97 9.47
N ARG A 171 8.59 4.29 10.75
CA ARG A 171 7.92 3.72 11.91
C ARG A 171 6.42 4.02 11.87
N ARG A 172 5.61 2.98 12.01
CA ARG A 172 4.16 3.06 12.13
C ARG A 172 3.74 3.65 13.48
N LEU A 173 2.68 4.47 13.48
CA LEU A 173 2.22 5.27 14.61
C LEU A 173 1.05 4.66 15.39
N ALA A 174 0.36 3.67 14.84
CA ALA A 174 -0.74 2.97 15.51
C ALA A 174 -0.53 1.45 15.43
N PRO A 175 -1.00 0.65 16.41
CA PRO A 175 -0.91 -0.82 16.40
C PRO A 175 -1.58 -1.50 15.21
N ARG A 176 -2.59 -0.87 14.60
CA ARG A 176 -3.16 -1.25 13.31
C ARG A 176 -3.56 0.01 12.53
N VAL A 177 -3.36 -0.01 11.22
CA VAL A 177 -3.79 1.03 10.29
C VAL A 177 -4.55 0.36 9.15
N GLU A 178 -5.66 0.95 8.74
CA GLU A 178 -6.41 0.51 7.56
C GLU A 178 -6.58 1.70 6.62
N MET A 179 -6.22 1.55 5.36
CA MET A 179 -6.59 2.49 4.31
C MET A 179 -7.64 1.85 3.41
N GLU A 180 -8.67 2.62 3.06
CA GLU A 180 -9.73 2.20 2.16
C GLU A 180 -9.87 3.20 1.01
N ASN A 181 -9.88 2.71 -0.23
CA ASN A 181 -10.12 3.57 -1.39
C ASN A 181 -11.60 3.92 -1.53
N LEU A 182 -11.85 5.20 -1.82
CA LEU A 182 -13.17 5.70 -2.13
C LEU A 182 -13.36 5.69 -3.65
N ILE A 183 -14.07 4.68 -4.15
CA ILE A 183 -14.31 4.46 -5.57
C ILE A 183 -15.67 5.03 -5.98
N GLY A 184 -15.68 5.87 -7.02
CA GLY A 184 -16.90 6.44 -7.59
C GLY A 184 -17.80 7.07 -6.53
N ALA A 185 -19.04 6.56 -6.43
CA ALA A 185 -20.07 7.10 -5.53
C ALA A 185 -19.71 7.00 -4.03
N ARG A 186 -18.77 6.11 -3.63
CA ARG A 186 -18.35 6.01 -2.22
C ARG A 186 -17.71 7.29 -1.66
N ALA A 187 -17.25 8.19 -2.53
CA ALA A 187 -16.78 9.50 -2.10
C ALA A 187 -17.91 10.39 -1.55
N GLN A 188 -19.18 10.07 -1.82
CA GLN A 188 -20.32 10.82 -1.28
C GLN A 188 -20.57 10.52 0.21
N ASP A 189 -19.97 9.45 0.74
CA ASP A 189 -20.03 9.10 2.17
C ASP A 189 -19.11 9.98 3.04
N TRP A 190 -18.45 11.00 2.45
CA TRP A 190 -17.41 11.82 3.08
C TRP A 190 -17.83 12.41 4.43
N SER A 191 -19.09 12.82 4.59
CA SER A 191 -19.60 13.46 5.81
C SER A 191 -19.67 12.48 6.98
N CYS A 192 -20.00 11.22 6.72
CA CYS A 192 -19.94 10.15 7.70
C CYS A 192 -18.49 9.80 8.03
N LEU A 193 -17.62 9.73 7.01
CA LEU A 193 -16.21 9.34 7.17
C LEU A 193 -15.40 10.37 7.98
N VAL A 194 -15.65 11.67 7.79
CA VAL A 194 -14.95 12.72 8.54
C VAL A 194 -15.40 12.79 10.01
N ALA A 195 -16.60 12.28 10.32
CA ALA A 195 -17.13 12.22 11.68
C ALA A 195 -16.64 10.98 12.45
N GLU A 196 -16.03 10.00 11.77
CA GLU A 196 -15.53 8.78 12.38
C GLU A 196 -14.24 9.04 13.19
N GLU A 197 -14.24 8.66 14.48
CA GLU A 197 -13.07 8.83 15.34
C GLU A 197 -11.87 8.02 14.82
N GLY A 198 -10.73 8.68 14.65
CA GLY A 198 -9.51 8.06 14.14
C GLY A 198 -9.48 7.84 12.64
N ALA A 199 -10.50 8.30 11.89
CA ALA A 199 -10.50 8.32 10.44
C ALA A 199 -9.95 9.65 9.89
N HIS A 200 -9.23 9.54 8.77
CA HIS A 200 -8.58 10.65 8.09
C HIS A 200 -8.92 10.59 6.60
N LEU A 201 -9.79 11.49 6.16
CA LEU A 201 -10.30 11.54 4.79
C LEU A 201 -9.38 12.35 3.87
N HIS A 202 -9.07 11.78 2.71
CA HIS A 202 -8.41 12.44 1.59
C HIS A 202 -9.27 12.37 0.34
N LEU A 203 -9.67 13.51 -0.20
CA LEU A 203 -10.35 13.61 -1.50
C LEU A 203 -9.42 14.26 -2.51
N TYR A 204 -9.36 13.71 -3.72
CA TYR A 204 -8.41 14.16 -4.76
C TYR A 204 -8.91 15.34 -5.61
N GLY A 205 -10.03 15.96 -5.23
CA GLY A 205 -10.60 17.10 -5.97
C GLY A 205 -11.03 16.77 -7.42
N LYS A 206 -11.43 15.53 -7.69
CA LYS A 206 -11.91 15.12 -9.03
C LYS A 206 -13.38 15.51 -9.21
N ASP A 207 -13.70 16.21 -10.29
CA ASP A 207 -15.05 16.76 -10.52
C ASP A 207 -16.14 15.69 -10.72
N VAL A 208 -15.80 14.55 -11.31
CA VAL A 208 -16.78 13.52 -11.71
C VAL A 208 -16.48 12.18 -11.05
N ALA A 209 -17.41 11.72 -10.21
CA ALA A 209 -17.41 10.40 -9.60
C ALA A 209 -17.95 9.33 -10.57
N ALA A 210 -17.05 8.70 -11.32
CA ALA A 210 -17.40 7.61 -12.25
C ALA A 210 -17.13 6.22 -11.63
N PRO A 211 -17.85 5.15 -12.05
CA PRO A 211 -17.54 3.78 -11.64
C PRO A 211 -16.07 3.42 -11.89
N GLY A 212 -15.44 2.74 -10.93
CA GLY A 212 -14.01 2.37 -10.99
C GLY A 212 -13.02 3.53 -10.79
N ARG A 213 -13.47 4.79 -10.73
CA ARG A 213 -12.58 5.94 -10.53
C ARG A 213 -12.24 6.11 -9.05
N LYS A 214 -10.96 6.08 -8.72
CA LYS A 214 -10.44 6.42 -7.37
C LYS A 214 -10.65 7.92 -7.11
N MET A 215 -11.55 8.27 -6.20
CA MET A 215 -11.92 9.66 -5.87
C MET A 215 -11.20 10.19 -4.64
N GLY A 216 -10.75 9.29 -3.78
CA GLY A 216 -10.06 9.59 -2.53
C GLY A 216 -9.69 8.31 -1.81
N HIS A 217 -9.25 8.46 -0.56
CA HIS A 217 -9.09 7.36 0.38
C HIS A 217 -9.42 7.84 1.79
N VAL A 218 -9.69 6.90 2.69
CA VAL A 218 -9.78 7.16 4.12
C VAL A 218 -8.77 6.26 4.84
N THR A 219 -7.98 6.85 5.73
CA THR A 219 -7.03 6.13 6.60
C THR A 219 -7.59 6.09 8.02
N ARG A 220 -7.68 4.90 8.61
CA ARG A 220 -8.16 4.66 9.98
C ARG A 220 -7.01 4.21 10.87
N LEU A 221 -6.80 4.92 11.98
CA LEU A 221 -5.79 4.61 12.98
C LEU A 221 -6.43 3.89 14.18
N PHE A 222 -6.14 2.61 14.35
CA PHE A 222 -6.64 1.82 15.48
C PHE A 222 -5.65 1.91 16.63
N ARG A 223 -5.84 2.91 17.48
CA ARG A 223 -5.02 3.13 18.68
C ARG A 223 -5.51 2.26 19.82
N THR A 224 -4.60 1.73 20.62
CA THR A 224 -4.97 1.23 21.96
C THR A 224 -5.49 2.41 22.76
N LYS A 225 -6.64 2.27 23.43
CA LYS A 225 -7.12 3.27 24.39
C LYS A 225 -5.96 3.62 25.31
N GLU A 226 -5.57 4.89 25.36
CA GLU A 226 -4.69 5.34 26.44
C GLU A 226 -5.42 5.00 27.74
N SER A 227 -4.83 4.14 28.58
CA SER A 227 -5.25 4.08 29.98
C SER A 227 -5.18 5.52 30.49
N PRO A 228 -6.25 6.07 31.10
CA PRO A 228 -6.20 7.41 31.64
C PRO A 228 -4.95 7.49 32.49
N ARG A 229 -4.04 8.41 32.14
CA ARG A 229 -2.87 8.72 32.96
C ARG A 229 -3.45 8.90 34.36
N ARG A 230 -3.03 8.08 35.31
CA ARG A 230 -3.30 8.39 36.71
C ARG A 230 -2.72 9.78 36.89
N GLU A 231 -3.59 10.77 37.07
CA GLU A 231 -3.18 12.05 37.62
C GLU A 231 -2.54 11.69 38.95
N SER A 232 -1.21 11.62 38.98
CA SER A 232 -0.46 11.75 40.20
C SER A 232 -0.77 13.17 40.66
N GLY A 233 -1.77 13.28 41.53
CA GLY A 233 -2.04 14.50 42.28
C GLY A 233 -0.82 14.82 43.14
N GLU A 234 0.13 15.53 42.56
CA GLU A 234 1.00 16.44 43.27
C GLU A 234 0.87 17.78 42.56
N GLY A 235 0.19 18.71 43.23
CA GLY A 235 -0.11 20.03 42.69
C GLY A 235 1.17 20.76 42.31
N LEU A 236 1.30 21.12 41.03
CA LEU A 236 2.11 22.27 40.68
C LEU A 236 1.30 23.51 41.06
N GLU A 237 1.74 24.20 42.12
CA GLU A 237 1.34 25.58 42.36
C GLU A 237 1.62 26.42 41.12
N ALA A 238 0.61 27.18 40.69
CA ALA A 238 0.75 28.14 39.61
C ALA A 238 1.77 29.23 40.01
N PRO A 239 2.71 29.61 39.13
CA PRO A 239 3.61 30.72 39.43
C PRO A 239 2.81 32.02 39.54
N ALA A 240 3.07 32.78 40.61
CA ALA A 240 2.45 34.06 40.87
C ALA A 240 2.71 35.05 39.72
N LEU A 241 1.65 35.72 39.26
CA LEU A 241 1.72 36.82 38.31
C LEU A 241 2.51 38.00 38.91
N PRO A 242 3.41 38.67 38.15
CA PRO A 242 4.09 39.86 38.64
C PRO A 242 3.10 41.03 38.78
N PRO A 243 3.35 41.98 39.71
CA PRO A 243 2.47 43.11 39.92
C PRO A 243 2.46 44.03 38.71
N THR A 244 1.26 44.42 38.29
CA THR A 244 0.96 45.45 37.30
C THR A 244 1.71 46.74 37.63
N ILE A 245 2.54 47.21 36.69
CA ILE A 245 3.09 48.56 36.69
C ILE A 245 1.97 49.51 36.24
N ARG A 246 1.74 50.57 37.02
CA ARG A 246 0.85 51.70 36.69
C ARG A 246 1.43 52.55 35.57
#